data_AF-A0A259RI29-F1
#
_entry.id   AF-A0A259RI29-F1
#
_cell.length_a   1.000
_cell.length_b   1.000
_cell.length_c   1.000
_cell.angle_alpha   90.00
_cell.angle_beta   90.00
_cell.angle_gamma   90.00
#
_symmetry.space_group_name_H-M   'P 1'
#
loop_
_entity.id
_entity.type
_entity.pdbx_description
1 polymer ?
#
loop_
_entity_poly.entity_id
_entity_poly.type
_entity_poly.pdbx_seq_one_letter_code
_entity_poly.pdbx_strand_id
1 'polypeptide(L)'
;GWSIVAAGNRLDDRGITYVMPAPLANRFMHVELQADVDAWLAWAARQGIDPVLRDFMAEQPHWLARFLPEPEVKAFPSPRSWVFADRVIKRRARSSSSGFDETTLIHVAACVGRQAAAALAEFVGGGEQDGFSVAGWLNEPGSLAQLTDVSAQMDAVRAILTARNQGRIRIDEALKLAIELPDDRLSFSLIEQLHQIEGDRLFDEPAFSNWVSARGAKAPVEGFGVPPSAG
;
A
#
# COMPACT_ATOMS: atom_id res chain seq x y z
N GLY A 1 -2.44 21.90 38.95
CA GLY A 1 -3.46 20.85 39.18
C GLY A 1 -3.00 19.55 38.58
N TRP A 2 -3.70 18.45 38.84
CA TRP A 2 -3.38 17.11 38.32
C TRP A 2 -4.54 16.58 37.48
N SER A 3 -4.22 15.87 36.40
CA SER A 3 -5.18 15.13 35.58
C SER A 3 -4.81 13.65 35.59
N ILE A 4 -5.80 12.77 35.67
CA ILE A 4 -5.61 11.31 35.70
C ILE A 4 -6.12 10.72 34.39
N VAL A 5 -5.30 9.90 33.74
CA VAL A 5 -5.66 9.15 32.54
C VAL A 5 -5.45 7.66 32.83
N ALA A 6 -6.46 6.84 32.53
CA ALA A 6 -6.40 5.39 32.67
C ALA A 6 -6.74 4.73 31.33
N ALA A 7 -6.07 3.61 31.02
CA ALA A 7 -6.31 2.81 29.83
C ALA A 7 -6.49 1.34 30.21
N GLY A 8 -7.42 0.67 29.54
CA GLY A 8 -7.72 -0.75 29.74
C GLY A 8 -8.39 -1.32 28.49
N ASN A 9 -8.44 -2.64 28.40
CA ASN A 9 -9.11 -3.34 27.30
C ASN A 9 -10.61 -3.48 27.60
N ARG A 10 -11.45 -3.63 26.58
CA ARG A 10 -12.88 -3.90 26.76
C ARG A 10 -13.06 -5.26 27.42
N LEU A 11 -14.17 -5.45 28.14
CA LEU A 11 -14.52 -6.77 28.70
C LEU A 11 -14.65 -7.85 27.61
N ASP A 12 -15.11 -7.46 26.42
CA ASP A 12 -15.21 -8.34 25.25
C ASP A 12 -13.85 -8.61 24.59
N ASP A 13 -12.87 -7.73 24.79
CA ASP A 13 -11.49 -7.97 24.40
C ASP A 13 -10.95 -9.01 25.37
N ARG A 14 -10.92 -10.29 24.94
CA ARG A 14 -10.57 -11.47 25.74
C ARG A 14 -9.11 -11.52 26.24
N GLY A 15 -8.53 -10.37 26.61
CA GLY A 15 -7.34 -10.28 27.45
C GLY A 15 -7.69 -10.43 28.92
N ILE A 16 -6.68 -10.33 29.79
CA ILE A 16 -6.89 -10.25 31.24
C ILE A 16 -7.60 -8.93 31.52
N THR A 17 -8.92 -8.98 31.74
CA THR A 17 -9.74 -7.82 32.04
C THR A 17 -10.38 -7.96 33.41
N TYR A 18 -10.35 -6.88 34.17
CA TYR A 18 -11.04 -6.77 35.44
C TYR A 18 -12.16 -5.75 35.28
N VAL A 19 -13.38 -6.12 35.68
CA VAL A 19 -14.52 -5.20 35.65
C VAL A 19 -14.20 -4.01 36.55
N MET A 20 -14.28 -2.80 35.99
CA MET A 20 -14.16 -1.58 36.78
C MET A 20 -15.39 -1.42 37.69
N PRO A 21 -15.24 -1.31 39.02
CA PRO A 21 -16.38 -1.12 39.91
C PRO A 21 -17.14 0.18 39.58
N ALA A 22 -18.48 0.12 39.60
CA ALA A 22 -19.34 1.27 39.23
C ALA A 22 -18.99 2.59 39.98
N PRO A 23 -18.66 2.60 41.28
CA PRO A 23 -18.29 3.83 41.98
C PRO A 23 -17.00 4.48 41.49
N LEU A 24 -16.07 3.69 40.95
CA LEU A 24 -14.85 4.18 40.32
C LEU A 24 -15.13 4.64 38.89
N ALA A 25 -15.88 3.85 38.12
CA ALA A 25 -16.25 4.17 36.75
C ALA A 25 -16.99 5.52 36.64
N ASN A 26 -17.85 5.84 37.62
CA ASN A 26 -18.58 7.11 37.67
C ASN A 26 -17.69 8.34 37.95
N ARG A 27 -16.37 8.16 38.14
CA ARG A 27 -15.39 9.24 38.31
C ARG A 27 -14.54 9.48 37.06
N PHE A 28 -14.70 8.66 36.02
CA PHE A 28 -14.00 8.80 34.76
C PHE A 28 -14.96 9.23 33.65
N MET A 29 -14.43 10.03 32.73
CA MET A 29 -14.98 10.13 31.38
C MET A 29 -14.45 8.94 30.58
N HIS A 30 -15.33 8.20 29.92
CA HIS A 30 -14.97 7.01 29.15
C HIS A 30 -14.87 7.35 27.67
N VAL A 31 -13.74 7.01 27.04
CA VAL A 31 -13.51 7.18 25.61
C VAL A 31 -13.00 5.84 25.08
N GLU A 32 -13.62 5.36 24.01
CA GLU A 32 -13.18 4.15 23.30
C GLU A 32 -12.25 4.54 22.16
N LEU A 33 -11.10 3.86 22.06
CA LEU A 33 -10.15 4.04 20.97
C LEU A 33 -10.27 2.87 20.00
N GLN A 34 -10.45 3.20 18.72
CA GLN A 34 -10.51 2.23 17.63
C GLN A 34 -9.40 2.54 16.62
N ALA A 35 -8.91 1.49 15.95
CA ALA A 35 -7.95 1.67 14.87
C ALA A 35 -8.69 2.22 13.64
N ASP A 36 -8.23 3.35 13.15
CA ASP A 36 -8.73 4.02 11.96
C ASP A 36 -7.67 3.97 10.86
N VAL A 37 -8.02 3.39 9.71
CA VAL A 37 -7.06 3.14 8.63
C VAL A 37 -6.67 4.42 7.93
N ASP A 38 -7.59 5.35 7.71
CA ASP A 38 -7.30 6.61 7.02
C ASP A 38 -6.36 7.49 7.85
N ALA A 39 -6.61 7.61 9.16
CA ALA A 39 -5.75 8.30 10.10
C ALA A 39 -4.38 7.62 10.22
N TRP A 40 -4.35 6.28 10.22
CA TRP A 40 -3.09 5.54 10.23
C TRP A 40 -2.30 5.75 8.94
N LEU A 41 -2.93 5.72 7.76
CA LEU A 41 -2.29 5.97 6.46
C LEU A 41 -1.72 7.38 6.38
N ALA A 42 -2.48 8.39 6.82
CA ALA A 42 -2.00 9.78 6.89
C ALA A 42 -0.80 9.94 7.84
N TRP A 43 -0.81 9.25 8.98
CA TRP A 43 0.35 9.19 9.88
C TRP A 43 1.53 8.44 9.24
N ALA A 44 1.27 7.29 8.64
CA ALA A 44 2.26 6.39 8.04
C ALA A 44 3.01 7.06 6.90
N ALA A 45 2.31 7.82 6.04
CA ALA A 45 2.92 8.64 4.99
C ALA A 45 3.91 9.67 5.58
N ARG A 46 3.52 10.39 6.63
CA ARG A 46 4.41 11.38 7.30
C ARG A 46 5.61 10.76 8.01
N GLN A 47 5.48 9.51 8.49
CA GLN A 47 6.58 8.77 9.13
C GLN A 47 7.43 7.97 8.14
N GLY A 48 7.13 8.07 6.84
CA GLY A 48 7.84 7.37 5.78
C GLY A 48 7.70 5.85 5.87
N ILE A 49 6.58 5.30 6.35
CA ILE A 49 6.28 3.87 6.29
C ILE A 49 6.34 3.42 4.82
N ASP A 50 6.91 2.22 4.62
CA ASP A 50 7.11 1.62 3.30
C ASP A 50 5.83 1.69 2.43
N PRO A 51 5.92 2.18 1.17
CA PRO A 51 4.76 2.27 0.29
C PRO A 51 3.98 0.97 0.16
N VAL A 52 4.65 -0.18 0.08
CA VAL A 52 3.99 -1.48 -0.05
C VAL A 52 3.07 -1.77 1.13
N LEU A 53 3.48 -1.41 2.34
CA LEU A 53 2.63 -1.56 3.53
C LEU A 53 1.47 -0.57 3.54
N ARG A 54 1.67 0.65 3.06
CA ARG A 54 0.58 1.65 2.97
C ARG A 54 -0.47 1.20 1.95
N ASP A 55 -0.04 0.71 0.80
CA ASP A 55 -0.94 0.24 -0.26
C ASP A 55 -1.68 -1.02 0.18
N PHE A 56 -0.99 -1.96 0.83
CA PHE A 56 -1.61 -3.15 1.43
C PHE A 56 -2.67 -2.77 2.48
N MET A 57 -2.40 -1.76 3.32
CA MET A 57 -3.37 -1.30 4.32
C MET A 57 -4.56 -0.56 3.69
N ALA A 58 -4.35 0.16 2.60
CA ALA A 58 -5.44 0.81 1.86
C ALA A 58 -6.38 -0.21 1.20
N GLU A 59 -5.82 -1.29 0.63
CA GLU A 59 -6.60 -2.34 -0.02
C GLU A 59 -7.25 -3.31 0.97
N GLN A 60 -6.53 -3.67 2.03
CA GLN A 60 -6.98 -4.65 3.03
C GLN A 60 -7.00 -4.05 4.45
N PRO A 61 -7.86 -3.05 4.71
CA PRO A 61 -7.89 -2.25 5.95
C PRO A 61 -8.09 -3.10 7.21
N HIS A 62 -8.78 -4.23 7.09
CA HIS A 62 -9.03 -5.17 8.18
C HIS A 62 -7.75 -5.79 8.77
N TRP A 63 -6.61 -5.70 8.08
CA TRP A 63 -5.33 -6.14 8.60
C TRP A 63 -4.67 -5.12 9.53
N LEU A 64 -5.11 -3.86 9.58
CA LEU A 64 -4.49 -2.86 10.46
C LEU A 64 -4.56 -3.26 11.93
N ALA A 65 -5.72 -3.74 12.37
CA ALA A 65 -5.96 -4.23 13.71
C ALA A 65 -6.88 -5.45 13.67
N ARG A 66 -6.30 -6.63 13.92
CA ARG A 66 -7.03 -7.89 13.96
C ARG A 66 -6.52 -8.75 15.09
N PHE A 67 -7.35 -9.00 16.08
CA PHE A 67 -7.01 -9.89 17.18
C PHE A 67 -7.94 -11.11 17.16
N LEU A 68 -7.37 -12.28 16.87
CA LEU A 68 -8.07 -13.56 16.98
C LEU A 68 -7.58 -14.24 18.27
N PRO A 69 -8.45 -14.46 19.27
CA PRO A 69 -8.03 -15.04 20.55
C PRO A 69 -7.81 -16.55 20.40
N GLU A 70 -6.62 -16.94 19.96
CA GLU A 70 -6.14 -18.32 20.01
C GLU A 70 -5.26 -18.55 21.26
N PRO A 71 -5.16 -19.78 21.79
CA PRO A 71 -4.50 -20.06 23.08
C PRO A 71 -3.02 -19.63 23.17
N GLU A 72 -2.35 -19.37 22.05
CA GLU A 72 -0.92 -19.01 21.99
C GLU A 72 -0.57 -17.97 20.92
N VAL A 73 -1.33 -16.88 20.83
CA VAL A 73 -1.00 -15.79 19.89
C VAL A 73 0.19 -14.97 20.40
N LYS A 74 1.38 -15.22 19.82
CA LYS A 74 2.62 -14.46 20.10
C LYS A 74 2.77 -13.20 19.23
N ALA A 75 2.10 -13.16 18.08
CA ALA A 75 2.16 -12.07 17.12
C ALA A 75 0.81 -11.90 16.44
N PHE A 76 0.35 -10.66 16.32
CA PHE A 76 -0.93 -10.32 15.70
C PHE A 76 -0.89 -8.92 15.07
N PRO A 77 -1.78 -8.65 14.11
CA PRO A 77 -1.86 -7.34 13.48
C PRO A 77 -2.38 -6.25 14.41
N SER A 78 -1.62 -5.18 14.49
CA SER A 78 -1.94 -3.94 15.20
C SER A 78 -1.15 -2.80 14.56
N PRO A 79 -1.58 -1.53 14.67
CA PRO A 79 -0.81 -0.39 14.15
C PRO A 79 0.68 -0.42 14.58
N ARG A 80 0.94 -0.87 15.81
CA ARG A 80 2.30 -1.02 16.36
C ARG A 80 3.10 -2.15 15.71
N SER A 81 2.50 -3.32 15.49
CA SER A 81 3.23 -4.44 14.89
C SER A 81 3.53 -4.22 13.41
N TRP A 82 2.69 -3.46 12.69
CA TRP A 82 2.99 -3.01 11.33
C TRP A 82 4.19 -2.07 11.25
N VAL A 83 4.38 -1.20 12.25
CA VAL A 83 5.60 -0.39 12.37
C VAL A 83 6.84 -1.27 12.60
N PHE A 84 6.71 -2.44 13.25
CA PHE A 84 7.82 -3.39 13.38
C PHE A 84 8.11 -4.10 12.06
N ALA A 85 7.07 -4.49 11.32
CA ALA A 85 7.20 -5.06 9.98
C ALA A 85 7.90 -4.08 9.01
N ASP A 86 7.55 -2.79 9.06
CA ASP A 86 8.22 -1.73 8.29
C ASP A 86 9.74 -1.70 8.53
N ARG A 87 10.18 -1.79 9.80
CA ARG A 87 11.61 -1.82 10.14
C ARG A 87 12.31 -3.06 9.59
N VAL A 88 11.63 -4.21 9.60
CA VAL A 88 12.15 -5.45 9.00
C VAL A 88 12.35 -5.26 7.50
N ILE A 89 11.32 -4.76 6.81
CA ILE A 89 11.32 -4.50 5.36
C ILE A 89 12.45 -3.54 5.01
N LYS A 90 12.50 -2.36 5.63
CA LYS A 90 13.56 -1.37 5.36
C LYS A 90 14.97 -1.86 5.63
N ARG A 91 15.16 -2.70 6.66
CA ARG A 91 16.48 -3.26 6.98
C ARG A 91 16.94 -4.25 5.91
N ARG A 92 16.00 -4.98 5.28
CA ARG A 92 16.30 -6.02 4.29
C ARG A 92 16.21 -5.59 2.85
N ALA A 93 15.40 -4.57 2.53
CA ALA A 93 15.38 -3.92 1.23
C ALA A 93 16.75 -3.36 0.82
N ARG A 94 17.65 -3.08 1.78
CA ARG A 94 19.05 -2.74 1.50
C ARG A 94 19.92 -3.92 1.05
N SER A 95 19.41 -5.14 1.05
CA SER A 95 20.17 -6.38 0.81
C SER A 95 19.64 -7.23 -0.34
N SER A 96 18.39 -7.03 -0.79
CA SER A 96 17.75 -7.89 -1.79
C SER A 96 17.14 -7.05 -2.93
N SER A 97 17.48 -7.38 -4.17
CA SER A 97 17.06 -6.68 -5.40
C SER A 97 15.73 -7.16 -5.99
N SER A 98 15.01 -8.05 -5.31
CA SER A 98 13.78 -8.66 -5.83
C SER A 98 12.80 -9.04 -4.71
N GLY A 99 11.70 -8.28 -4.58
CA GLY A 99 10.57 -8.62 -3.70
C GLY A 99 10.93 -8.81 -2.22
N PHE A 100 10.01 -9.41 -1.45
CA PHE A 100 10.31 -9.90 -0.11
C PHE A 100 10.80 -11.34 -0.20
N ASP A 101 12.06 -11.57 0.14
CA ASP A 101 12.57 -12.93 0.29
C ASP A 101 11.86 -13.68 1.44
N GLU A 102 11.96 -15.01 1.42
CA GLU A 102 11.34 -15.88 2.42
C GLU A 102 11.73 -15.48 3.86
N THR A 103 12.98 -15.06 4.08
CA THR A 103 13.46 -14.68 5.40
C THR A 103 12.78 -13.38 5.88
N THR A 104 12.54 -12.45 4.97
CA THR A 104 11.78 -11.21 5.18
C THR A 104 10.37 -11.53 5.61
N LEU A 105 9.68 -12.42 4.88
CA LEU A 105 8.33 -12.84 5.22
C LEU A 105 8.25 -13.55 6.56
N ILE A 106 9.21 -14.40 6.91
CA ILE A 106 9.28 -15.05 8.24
C ILE A 106 9.37 -14.00 9.36
N HIS A 107 10.17 -12.95 9.18
CA HIS A 107 10.32 -11.90 10.19
C HIS A 107 9.11 -10.97 10.26
N VAL A 108 8.46 -10.69 9.13
CA VAL A 108 7.18 -9.98 9.11
C VAL A 108 6.12 -10.81 9.85
N ALA A 109 6.04 -12.11 9.60
CA ALA A 109 5.16 -13.03 10.33
C ALA A 109 5.43 -13.04 11.84
N ALA A 110 6.69 -12.90 12.26
CA ALA A 110 7.04 -12.78 13.68
C ALA A 110 6.55 -11.47 14.33
N CYS A 111 6.24 -10.44 13.53
CA CYS A 111 5.68 -9.18 14.00
C CYS A 111 4.14 -9.20 14.00
N VAL A 112 3.54 -9.58 12.87
CA VAL A 112 2.10 -9.42 12.61
C VAL A 112 1.31 -10.73 12.62
N GLY A 113 1.96 -11.86 12.80
CA GLY A 113 1.35 -13.19 12.69
C GLY A 113 1.41 -13.75 11.27
N ARG A 114 1.31 -15.08 11.16
CA ARG A 114 1.48 -15.81 9.89
C ARG A 114 0.43 -15.45 8.85
N GLN A 115 -0.84 -15.32 9.23
CA GLN A 115 -1.92 -15.02 8.29
C GLN A 115 -1.75 -13.64 7.63
N ALA A 116 -1.41 -12.63 8.42
CA ALA A 116 -1.20 -11.28 7.90
C ALA A 116 0.05 -11.18 7.02
N ALA A 117 1.12 -11.90 7.38
CA ALA A 117 2.31 -11.99 6.54
C ALA A 117 2.05 -12.74 5.23
N ALA A 118 1.23 -13.79 5.25
CA ALA A 118 0.80 -14.50 4.04
C ALA A 118 -0.06 -13.60 3.14
N ALA A 119 -1.02 -12.86 3.71
CA ALA A 119 -1.81 -11.88 2.96
C ALA A 119 -0.95 -10.77 2.34
N LEU A 120 0.07 -10.28 3.07
CA LEU A 120 1.04 -9.34 2.51
C LEU A 120 1.87 -10.00 1.40
N ALA A 121 2.31 -11.25 1.58
CA ALA A 121 3.07 -11.98 0.57
C ALA A 121 2.24 -12.22 -0.70
N GLU A 122 0.95 -12.51 -0.55
CA GLU A 122 -0.01 -12.64 -1.66
C GLU A 122 -0.28 -11.28 -2.33
N PHE A 123 -0.40 -10.20 -1.56
CA PHE A 123 -0.51 -8.85 -2.12
C PHE A 123 0.74 -8.45 -2.93
N VAL A 124 1.93 -8.80 -2.43
CA VAL A 124 3.21 -8.51 -3.11
C VAL A 124 3.44 -9.46 -4.29
N GLY A 125 3.22 -10.75 -4.08
CA GLY A 125 3.39 -11.82 -5.06
C GLY A 125 2.27 -11.90 -6.10
N GLY A 126 1.11 -11.31 -5.83
CA GLY A 126 0.01 -11.14 -6.78
C GLY A 126 0.35 -10.16 -7.91
N GLY A 127 1.46 -9.40 -7.79
CA GLY A 127 2.08 -8.68 -8.92
C GLY A 127 2.89 -9.59 -9.86
N GLU A 128 3.20 -10.82 -9.45
CA GLU A 128 3.83 -11.89 -10.24
C GLU A 128 2.88 -13.10 -10.25
N GLN A 129 1.64 -12.94 -10.73
CA GLN A 129 0.93 -14.11 -11.24
C GLN A 129 1.76 -14.70 -12.40
N ASP A 130 1.74 -16.04 -12.57
CA ASP A 130 2.37 -16.77 -13.67
C ASP A 130 1.98 -16.28 -15.10
N GLY A 131 1.16 -15.23 -15.24
CA GLY A 131 0.84 -14.51 -16.47
C GLY A 131 1.32 -13.05 -16.58
N PHE A 132 1.83 -12.42 -15.51
CA PHE A 132 2.26 -11.01 -15.49
C PHE A 132 3.78 -10.89 -15.44
N SER A 133 4.43 -11.22 -16.55
CA SER A 133 5.85 -10.99 -16.73
C SER A 133 6.08 -9.63 -17.35
N VAL A 134 6.66 -8.69 -16.59
CA VAL A 134 7.11 -7.40 -17.15
C VAL A 134 8.06 -7.63 -18.33
N ALA A 135 8.92 -8.66 -18.26
CA ALA A 135 9.76 -9.05 -19.39
C ALA A 135 8.93 -9.58 -20.58
N GLY A 136 7.84 -10.30 -20.32
CA GLY A 136 6.86 -10.71 -21.33
C GLY A 136 6.21 -9.51 -22.02
N TRP A 137 5.77 -8.51 -21.25
CA TRP A 137 5.21 -7.27 -21.79
C TRP A 137 6.23 -6.42 -22.53
N LEU A 138 7.50 -6.43 -22.15
CA LEU A 138 8.54 -5.75 -22.94
C LEU A 138 8.78 -6.43 -24.28
N ASN A 139 8.63 -7.75 -24.36
CA ASN A 139 8.72 -8.49 -25.61
C ASN A 139 7.45 -8.36 -26.47
N GLU A 140 6.28 -8.29 -25.85
CA GLU A 140 4.99 -8.13 -26.52
C GLU A 140 4.11 -7.07 -25.81
N PRO A 141 4.36 -5.77 -26.03
CA PRO A 141 3.67 -4.70 -25.29
C PRO A 141 2.15 -4.71 -25.44
N GLY A 142 1.63 -5.11 -26.60
CA GLY A 142 0.19 -5.18 -26.86
C GLY A 142 -0.57 -6.24 -26.06
N SER A 143 0.12 -7.16 -25.38
CA SER A 143 -0.53 -8.10 -24.45
C SER A 143 -1.07 -7.39 -23.20
N LEU A 144 -0.48 -6.25 -22.82
CA LEU A 144 -0.94 -5.41 -21.71
C LEU A 144 -2.29 -4.75 -22.04
N ALA A 145 -2.55 -4.47 -23.32
CA ALA A 145 -3.82 -3.95 -23.80
C ALA A 145 -4.99 -4.96 -23.68
N GLN A 146 -4.69 -6.25 -23.46
CA GLN A 146 -5.70 -7.31 -23.33
C GLN A 146 -6.26 -7.43 -21.90
N LEU A 147 -5.67 -6.73 -20.93
CA LEU A 147 -6.10 -6.72 -19.54
C LEU A 147 -7.38 -5.89 -19.39
N THR A 148 -8.53 -6.53 -19.58
CA THR A 148 -9.83 -5.86 -19.49
C THR A 148 -10.26 -5.56 -18.05
N ASP A 149 -9.79 -6.34 -17.08
CA ASP A 149 -10.11 -6.18 -15.68
C ASP A 149 -9.28 -5.06 -15.03
N VAL A 150 -9.93 -4.21 -14.24
CA VAL A 150 -9.28 -3.07 -13.58
C VAL A 150 -8.30 -3.54 -12.50
N SER A 151 -8.62 -4.62 -11.78
CA SER A 151 -7.70 -5.18 -10.78
C SER A 151 -6.42 -5.70 -11.46
N ALA A 152 -6.56 -6.47 -12.55
CA ALA A 152 -5.42 -6.94 -13.33
C ALA A 152 -4.55 -5.80 -13.90
N GLN A 153 -5.16 -4.69 -14.31
CA GLN A 153 -4.42 -3.50 -14.75
C GLN A 153 -3.70 -2.79 -13.59
N MET A 154 -4.31 -2.72 -12.41
CA MET A 154 -3.66 -2.19 -11.20
C MET A 154 -2.46 -3.06 -10.79
N ASP A 155 -2.60 -4.38 -10.88
CA ASP A 155 -1.52 -5.33 -10.64
C ASP A 155 -0.37 -5.13 -11.65
N ALA A 156 -0.69 -4.86 -12.92
CA ALA A 156 0.29 -4.53 -13.95
C ALA A 156 1.04 -3.24 -13.65
N VAL A 157 0.35 -2.17 -13.25
CA VAL A 157 0.98 -0.90 -12.82
C VAL A 157 1.93 -1.15 -11.65
N ARG A 158 1.49 -1.91 -10.64
CA ARG A 158 2.32 -2.27 -9.48
C ARG A 158 3.55 -3.08 -9.90
N ALA A 159 3.40 -4.04 -10.81
CA ALA A 159 4.50 -4.85 -11.33
C ALA A 159 5.53 -4.00 -12.10
N ILE A 160 5.09 -3.07 -12.96
CA ILE A 160 5.96 -2.16 -13.71
C ILE A 160 6.75 -1.26 -12.75
N LEU A 161 6.09 -0.63 -11.78
CA LEU A 161 6.73 0.23 -10.78
C LEU A 161 7.73 -0.54 -9.92
N THR A 162 7.38 -1.77 -9.53
CA THR A 162 8.26 -2.65 -8.77
C THR A 162 9.51 -3.00 -9.58
N ALA A 163 9.34 -3.39 -10.84
CA ALA A 163 10.45 -3.68 -11.75
C ALA A 163 11.34 -2.46 -11.99
N ARG A 164 10.76 -1.26 -12.08
CA ARG A 164 11.52 -0.01 -12.22
C ARG A 164 12.33 0.30 -10.96
N ASN A 165 11.71 0.26 -9.78
CA ASN A 165 12.37 0.53 -8.50
C ASN A 165 13.52 -0.43 -8.21
N GLN A 166 13.44 -1.66 -8.74
CA GLN A 166 14.50 -2.67 -8.62
C GLN A 166 15.55 -2.60 -9.72
N GLY A 167 15.45 -1.63 -10.64
CA GLY A 167 16.39 -1.45 -11.75
C GLY A 167 16.33 -2.57 -12.80
N ARG A 168 15.26 -3.38 -12.82
CA ARG A 168 15.10 -4.46 -13.81
C ARG A 168 14.72 -3.94 -15.19
N ILE A 169 14.07 -2.77 -15.24
CA ILE A 169 13.65 -2.10 -16.47
C ILE A 169 14.12 -0.65 -16.49
N ARG A 170 14.34 -0.13 -17.69
CA ARG A 170 14.72 1.26 -17.92
C ARG A 170 13.47 2.16 -17.89
N ILE A 171 13.69 3.46 -17.72
CA ILE A 171 12.60 4.45 -17.70
C ILE A 171 11.86 4.51 -19.04
N ASP A 172 12.59 4.38 -20.16
CA ASP A 172 12.01 4.35 -21.51
C ASP A 172 11.11 3.14 -21.72
N GLU A 173 11.48 2.00 -21.12
CA GLU A 173 10.70 0.76 -21.14
C GLU A 173 9.42 0.88 -20.32
N ALA A 174 9.48 1.45 -19.12
CA ALA A 174 8.30 1.73 -18.31
C ALA A 174 7.33 2.69 -19.02
N LEU A 175 7.85 3.74 -19.67
CA LEU A 175 7.06 4.69 -20.45
C LEU A 175 6.36 4.03 -21.66
N LYS A 176 7.03 3.09 -22.35
CA LYS A 176 6.41 2.32 -23.43
C LYS A 176 5.26 1.45 -22.92
N LEU A 177 5.44 0.77 -21.79
CA LEU A 177 4.36 -0.02 -21.18
C LEU A 177 3.19 0.84 -20.72
N ALA A 178 3.45 2.07 -20.26
CA ALA A 178 2.39 3.01 -19.91
C ALA A 178 1.48 3.36 -21.11
N ILE A 179 2.02 3.35 -22.34
CA ILE A 179 1.26 3.57 -23.58
C ILE A 179 0.30 2.42 -23.89
N GLU A 180 0.50 1.23 -23.34
CA GLU A 180 -0.31 0.03 -23.66
C GLU A 180 -1.39 -0.27 -22.60
N LEU A 181 -1.40 0.45 -21.47
CA LEU A 181 -2.40 0.27 -20.40
C LEU A 181 -3.82 0.64 -20.87
N PRO A 182 -4.82 -0.26 -20.84
CA PRO A 182 -6.16 0.05 -21.34
C PRO A 182 -6.82 1.27 -20.69
N ASP A 183 -6.72 1.41 -19.38
CA ASP A 183 -7.27 2.53 -18.61
C ASP A 183 -6.32 3.73 -18.60
N ASP A 184 -6.80 4.86 -19.14
CA ASP A 184 -6.05 6.12 -19.18
C ASP A 184 -5.68 6.60 -17.76
N ARG A 185 -6.55 6.47 -16.76
CA ARG A 185 -6.29 6.89 -15.37
C ARG A 185 -5.15 6.10 -14.75
N LEU A 186 -5.08 4.80 -15.00
CA LEU A 186 -4.01 3.95 -14.51
C LEU A 186 -2.69 4.25 -15.23
N SER A 187 -2.74 4.57 -16.53
CA SER A 187 -1.59 5.09 -17.28
C SER A 187 -1.07 6.40 -16.68
N PHE A 188 -1.94 7.37 -16.41
CA PHE A 188 -1.58 8.63 -15.75
C PHE A 188 -1.00 8.42 -14.35
N SER A 189 -1.61 7.54 -13.55
CA SER A 189 -1.12 7.19 -12.21
C SER A 189 0.28 6.57 -12.26
N LEU A 190 0.56 5.71 -13.24
CA LEU A 190 1.90 5.16 -13.46
C LEU A 190 2.92 6.27 -13.76
N ILE A 191 2.59 7.24 -14.62
CA ILE A 191 3.47 8.38 -14.93
C ILE A 191 3.72 9.25 -13.70
N GLU A 192 2.68 9.56 -12.92
CA GLU A 192 2.83 10.34 -11.69
C GLU A 192 3.78 9.66 -10.69
N GLN A 193 3.65 8.33 -10.54
CA GLN A 193 4.51 7.54 -9.66
C GLN A 193 5.94 7.43 -10.20
N LEU A 194 6.13 7.30 -11.52
CA LEU A 194 7.46 7.36 -12.14
C LEU A 194 8.12 8.72 -11.94
N HIS A 195 7.36 9.82 -12.00
CA HIS A 195 7.86 11.16 -11.74
C HIS A 195 8.32 11.33 -10.28
N GLN A 196 7.60 10.76 -9.32
CA GLN A 196 8.03 10.74 -7.91
C GLN A 196 9.37 9.99 -7.71
N ILE A 197 9.67 9.00 -8.55
CA ILE A 197 10.90 8.19 -8.47
C ILE A 197 12.08 8.91 -9.16
N GLU A 198 11.86 9.46 -10.36
CA GLU A 198 12.93 9.94 -11.25
C GLU A 198 13.13 11.46 -11.25
N GLY A 199 12.13 12.21 -10.75
CA GLY A 199 12.09 13.67 -10.83
C GLY A 199 12.00 14.17 -12.28
N ASP A 200 12.47 15.40 -12.50
CA ASP A 200 12.35 16.09 -13.80
C ASP A 200 13.01 15.34 -14.98
N ARG A 201 13.94 14.42 -14.70
CA ARG A 201 14.60 13.58 -15.73
C ARG A 201 13.62 12.73 -16.53
N LEU A 202 12.44 12.43 -15.97
CA LEU A 202 11.37 11.74 -16.69
C LEU A 202 10.96 12.52 -17.95
N PHE A 203 10.93 13.85 -17.89
CA PHE A 203 10.47 14.70 -18.98
C PHE A 203 11.49 14.84 -20.11
N ASP A 204 12.77 14.59 -19.82
CA ASP A 204 13.85 14.62 -20.80
C ASP A 204 13.86 13.36 -21.71
N GLU A 205 13.13 12.31 -21.32
CA GLU A 205 13.08 11.07 -22.08
C GLU A 205 12.24 11.21 -23.36
N PRO A 206 12.77 10.84 -24.55
CA PRO A 206 11.99 10.86 -25.79
C PRO A 206 10.71 10.01 -25.71
N ALA A 207 10.75 8.93 -24.93
CA ALA A 207 9.60 8.06 -24.69
C ALA A 207 8.44 8.79 -23.96
N PHE A 208 8.74 9.82 -23.16
CA PHE A 208 7.73 10.63 -22.49
C PHE A 208 6.94 11.46 -23.51
N SER A 209 7.64 12.10 -24.47
CA SER A 209 7.00 12.83 -25.57
C SER A 209 6.11 11.93 -26.43
N ASN A 210 6.52 10.68 -26.64
CA ASN A 210 5.71 9.68 -27.34
C ASN A 210 4.46 9.31 -26.54
N TRP A 211 4.58 9.12 -25.23
CA TRP A 211 3.43 8.87 -24.35
C TRP A 211 2.46 10.05 -24.35
N VAL A 212 2.95 11.30 -24.25
CA VAL A 212 2.12 12.51 -24.35
C VAL A 212 1.41 12.58 -25.70
N SER A 213 2.08 12.21 -26.80
CA SER A 213 1.45 12.21 -28.13
C SER A 213 0.37 11.12 -28.26
N ALA A 214 0.59 9.95 -27.66
CA ALA A 214 -0.35 8.83 -27.72
C ALA A 214 -1.56 8.99 -26.78
N ARG A 215 -1.35 9.60 -25.60
CA ARG A 215 -2.32 9.65 -24.50
C ARG A 215 -2.81 11.06 -24.18
N GLY A 216 -1.97 12.08 -24.39
CA GLY A 216 -2.26 13.49 -24.06
C GLY A 216 -3.31 14.17 -24.93
N ALA A 217 -3.69 13.58 -26.07
CA ALA A 217 -4.82 14.07 -26.88
C ALA A 217 -6.20 13.64 -26.33
N LYS A 218 -6.24 12.69 -25.38
CA LYS A 218 -7.42 12.39 -24.59
C LYS A 218 -7.34 13.21 -23.30
N ALA A 219 -7.86 14.43 -23.34
CA ALA A 219 -8.12 15.16 -22.10
C ALA A 219 -8.96 14.27 -21.16
N PRO A 220 -8.70 14.26 -19.84
CA PRO A 220 -9.70 13.79 -18.91
C PRO A 220 -10.96 14.62 -19.18
N VAL A 221 -12.10 13.97 -19.32
CA VAL A 221 -13.38 14.66 -19.42
C VAL A 221 -13.49 15.60 -18.20
N GLU A 222 -13.36 16.91 -18.41
CA GLU A 222 -13.72 17.95 -17.44
C GLU A 222 -15.24 17.85 -17.16
N GLY A 223 -15.78 18.06 -15.96
CA GLY A 223 -15.17 18.55 -14.74
C GLY A 223 -16.18 18.50 -13.58
N PHE A 224 -15.65 18.58 -12.37
CA PHE A 224 -16.42 18.96 -11.19
C PHE A 224 -16.78 20.44 -11.31
N GLY A 225 -18.08 20.73 -11.20
CA GLY A 225 -18.61 22.09 -11.25
C GLY A 225 -18.04 22.96 -10.12
N VAL A 226 -17.54 24.12 -10.51
CA VAL A 226 -17.36 25.28 -9.63
C VAL A 226 -18.76 25.82 -9.30
N PRO A 227 -19.14 26.05 -8.03
CA PRO A 227 -20.39 26.74 -7.74
C PRO A 227 -20.26 28.22 -8.13
N PRO A 228 -21.32 28.86 -8.67
CA PRO A 228 -21.27 30.26 -8.99
C PRO A 228 -21.13 31.07 -7.70
N SER A 229 -20.20 32.02 -7.72
CA SER A 229 -20.10 33.09 -6.73
C SER A 229 -21.39 33.89 -6.73
N ALA A 230 -22.13 33.84 -5.62
CA ALA A 230 -23.27 34.70 -5.38
C ALA A 230 -22.79 36.14 -5.14
N GLY A 231 -23.14 37.04 -6.06
CA GLY A 231 -23.39 38.44 -5.77
C GLY A 231 -24.84 38.66 -5.36
#